data_AF-A0A3A4PBQ8-F1
#
_entry.id   AF-A0A3A4PBQ8-F1
#
_cell.length_a   1.000
_cell.length_b   1.000
_cell.length_c   1.000
_cell.angle_alpha   90.00
_cell.angle_beta   90.00
_cell.angle_gamma   90.00
#
_symmetry.space_group_name_H-M   'P 1'
#
loop_
_entity.id
_entity.type
_entity.pdbx_description
1 polymer ?
#
loop_
_entity_poly.entity_id
_entity_poly.type
_entity_poly.pdbx_seq_one_letter_code
_entity_poly.pdbx_strand_id
1 'polypeptide(L)'
;MQNHNETTTKEIQPEIAEVPYGSHLIRLSFREWIAAGILLVIVYTFLPRLWNQFEPMEIGPDYRIPYQLSNDYWIFQRYIHLLRESNNTYVIGDSAIWGEYVTPEQTFSHFLNERNGQTHFINAGVNGIHPAALEGLIRYYGQAIQDRDVILHCNPLWMSSPRHDLQMEKEFSFNHPRLVPQIYPRIPCYRASFSERASILAEREISFLNWGRHLQVAYFNNLDFPSWTLEHPYANPLRPINWNPLESSEELRHGQESWTERGIETQEFQWVDLATSFQWSSLKNTIHVLQQRGNHLFVIVGPFNEHMMNEESLRKYQTLKSGMEAWQKEQTIACFVPDVLPSRLYADASHPLKEGYDILAEQVYQDKGFQEWLKNGNNRTRLSLK
;
A
#
# COMPACT_ATOMS: atom_id res chain seq x y z
N MET A 1 53.57 89.50 7.59
CA MET A 1 53.11 88.55 8.63
C MET A 1 51.77 87.99 8.20
N GLN A 2 51.74 86.76 7.70
CA GLN A 2 50.55 85.89 7.71
C GLN A 2 51.04 84.48 7.34
N ASN A 3 51.23 83.65 8.37
CA ASN A 3 51.57 82.24 8.22
C ASN A 3 50.30 81.49 7.79
N HIS A 4 50.39 80.81 6.65
CA HIS A 4 49.48 79.73 6.27
C HIS A 4 49.81 78.51 7.14
N ASN A 5 48.88 78.12 8.02
CA ASN A 5 48.89 76.80 8.65
C ASN A 5 47.93 75.91 7.85
N GLU A 6 48.50 75.04 7.02
CA GLU A 6 47.79 73.91 6.42
C GLU A 6 47.57 72.84 7.47
N THR A 7 46.35 72.75 7.98
CA THR A 7 45.92 71.62 8.81
C THR A 7 45.64 70.44 7.89
N THR A 8 46.58 69.50 7.82
CA THR A 8 46.42 68.25 7.06
C THR A 8 45.48 67.32 7.82
N THR A 9 44.21 67.27 7.42
CA THR A 9 43.26 66.27 7.91
C THR A 9 43.66 64.93 7.30
N LYS A 10 44.37 64.09 8.06
CA LYS A 10 44.56 62.68 7.72
C LYS A 10 43.20 61.99 7.71
N GLU A 11 42.68 61.71 6.52
CA GLU A 11 41.64 60.69 6.34
C GLU A 11 42.17 59.37 6.89
N ILE A 12 41.66 58.98 8.06
CA ILE A 12 41.80 57.61 8.55
C ILE A 12 40.76 56.81 7.75
N GLN A 13 41.19 56.23 6.62
CA GLN A 13 40.42 55.16 6.00
C GLN A 13 40.32 54.04 7.03
N PRO A 14 39.12 53.62 7.47
CA PRO A 14 39.01 52.44 8.29
C PRO A 14 39.54 51.29 7.44
N GLU A 15 40.60 50.65 7.92
CA GLU A 15 41.06 49.38 7.39
C GLU A 15 39.89 48.42 7.54
N ILE A 16 39.12 48.24 6.46
CA ILE A 16 38.07 47.23 6.39
C ILE A 16 38.84 45.93 6.45
N ALA A 17 39.02 45.40 7.67
CA ALA A 17 39.48 44.04 7.85
C ALA A 17 38.55 43.19 6.98
N GLU A 18 39.10 42.62 5.89
CA GLU A 18 38.40 41.62 5.11
C GLU A 18 38.03 40.53 6.10
N VAL A 19 36.78 40.54 6.57
CA VAL A 19 36.26 39.44 7.38
C VAL A 19 36.23 38.30 6.39
N PRO A 20 37.16 37.32 6.49
CA PRO A 20 37.39 36.42 5.37
C PRO A 20 36.14 35.57 5.09
N TYR A 21 35.18 35.53 6.03
CA TYR A 21 33.96 34.74 5.99
C TYR A 21 32.81 35.39 6.77
N GLY A 22 31.58 35.23 6.29
CA GLY A 22 30.37 35.74 6.97
C GLY A 22 30.09 35.04 8.32
N SER A 23 29.52 35.79 9.27
CA SER A 23 29.22 35.37 10.66
C SER A 23 28.25 34.20 10.80
N HIS A 24 27.59 33.76 9.72
CA HIS A 24 26.63 32.65 9.71
C HIS A 24 27.20 31.34 9.15
N LEU A 25 28.49 31.31 8.79
CA LEU A 25 29.11 30.12 8.21
C LEU A 25 29.56 29.14 9.30
N ILE A 26 28.77 28.11 9.55
CA ILE A 26 29.18 26.95 10.36
C ILE A 26 30.27 26.20 9.58
N ARG A 27 31.44 26.02 10.21
CA ARG A 27 32.59 25.32 9.63
C ARG A 27 32.89 24.10 10.45
N LEU A 28 32.84 22.95 9.79
CA LEU A 28 33.25 21.70 10.39
C LEU A 28 34.66 21.38 9.87
N SER A 29 35.58 21.16 10.80
CA SER A 29 36.84 20.47 10.54
C SER A 29 36.57 19.07 9.99
N PHE A 30 37.59 18.43 9.39
CA PHE A 30 37.46 17.06 8.89
C PHE A 30 36.98 16.08 9.97
N ARG A 31 37.43 16.24 11.23
CA ARG A 31 36.98 15.42 12.36
C ARG A 31 35.51 15.66 12.70
N GLU A 32 35.06 16.91 12.65
CA GLU A 32 33.67 17.26 12.88
C GLU A 32 32.75 16.80 11.73
N TRP A 33 33.25 16.77 10.49
CA TRP A 33 32.55 16.13 9.37
C TRP A 33 32.39 14.63 9.55
N ILE A 34 33.42 13.93 10.04
CA ILE A 34 33.31 12.51 10.41
C ILE A 34 32.27 12.34 11.52
N ALA A 35 32.35 13.15 12.58
CA ALA A 35 31.40 13.08 13.69
C ALA A 35 29.96 13.36 13.24
N ALA A 36 29.73 14.37 12.39
CA ALA A 36 28.44 14.68 11.80
C ALA A 36 27.93 13.53 10.91
N GLY A 37 28.81 12.93 10.10
CA GLY A 37 28.48 11.76 9.29
C GLY A 37 28.04 10.56 10.13
N ILE A 38 28.78 10.26 11.21
CA ILE A 38 28.41 9.20 12.16
C ILE A 38 27.05 9.50 12.80
N LEU A 39 26.81 10.75 13.24
CA LEU A 39 25.54 11.15 13.84
C LEU A 39 24.38 10.99 12.85
N LEU A 40 24.55 11.40 11.59
CA LEU A 40 23.54 11.24 10.55
C LEU A 40 23.25 9.76 10.30
N VAL A 41 24.27 8.91 10.18
CA VAL A 41 24.06 7.46 10.03
C VAL A 41 23.27 6.90 11.22
N ILE A 42 23.60 7.33 12.44
CA ILE A 42 22.86 6.89 13.64
C ILE A 42 21.40 7.33 13.55
N VAL A 43 21.12 8.60 13.28
CA VAL A 43 19.75 9.13 13.18
C VAL A 43 18.95 8.43 12.10
N TYR A 44 19.52 8.27 10.90
CA TYR A 44 18.82 7.72 9.74
C TYR A 44 18.56 6.22 9.86
N THR A 45 19.30 5.49 10.72
CA THR A 45 19.15 4.04 10.88
C THR A 45 18.48 3.63 12.18
N PHE A 46 18.79 4.29 13.30
CA PHE A 46 18.28 3.91 14.61
C PHE A 46 16.94 4.55 14.94
N LEU A 47 16.70 5.80 14.56
CA LEU A 47 15.47 6.49 14.95
C LEU A 47 14.20 5.79 14.43
N PRO A 48 14.13 5.37 13.15
CA PRO A 48 12.97 4.61 12.66
C PRO A 48 12.78 3.27 13.38
N ARG A 49 13.87 2.58 13.72
CA ARG A 49 13.81 1.29 14.47
C ARG A 49 13.34 1.48 15.90
N LEU A 50 13.78 2.57 16.53
CA LEU A 50 13.39 2.93 17.89
C LEU A 50 11.90 3.32 17.93
N TRP A 51 11.40 4.01 16.90
CA TRP A 51 9.99 4.36 16.78
C TRP A 51 9.07 3.15 16.85
N ASN A 52 9.44 2.05 16.17
CA ASN A 52 8.66 0.79 16.19
C ASN A 52 8.48 0.19 17.58
N GLN A 53 9.33 0.55 18.55
CA GLN A 53 9.21 0.10 19.94
C GLN A 53 8.27 0.99 20.77
N PHE A 54 8.10 2.25 20.37
CA PHE A 54 7.34 3.24 21.13
C PHE A 54 5.93 3.46 20.61
N GLU A 55 5.68 3.31 19.32
CA GLU A 55 4.34 3.43 18.74
C GLU A 55 3.59 2.11 18.96
N PRO A 56 2.59 2.02 19.85
CA PRO A 56 1.85 0.77 20.02
C PRO A 56 0.99 0.44 18.80
N MET A 57 0.88 -0.85 18.49
CA MET A 57 -0.03 -1.37 17.47
C MET A 57 -0.78 -2.56 18.07
N GLU A 58 -2.10 -2.50 18.07
CA GLU A 58 -2.94 -3.58 18.59
C GLU A 58 -3.47 -4.40 17.42
N ILE A 59 -2.88 -5.57 17.22
CA ILE A 59 -3.26 -6.50 16.14
C ILE A 59 -4.25 -7.51 16.72
N GLY A 60 -5.53 -7.20 16.58
CA GLY A 60 -6.62 -8.13 16.86
C GLY A 60 -6.80 -9.21 15.76
N PRO A 61 -7.68 -10.21 15.98
CA PRO A 61 -7.93 -11.30 15.04
C PRO A 61 -8.36 -10.84 13.63
N ASP A 62 -9.18 -9.79 13.57
CA ASP A 62 -9.73 -9.23 12.33
C ASP A 62 -9.09 -7.88 11.97
N TYR A 63 -7.90 -7.60 12.52
CA TYR A 63 -7.20 -6.35 12.24
C TYR A 63 -7.01 -6.15 10.73
N ARG A 64 -7.32 -4.95 10.27
CA ARG A 64 -6.97 -4.41 8.97
C ARG A 64 -6.42 -3.01 9.17
N ILE A 65 -5.52 -2.57 8.28
CA ILE A 65 -4.96 -1.23 8.33
C ILE A 65 -6.09 -0.20 8.18
N PRO A 66 -6.22 0.80 9.06
CA PRO A 66 -7.23 1.85 8.94
C PRO A 66 -7.18 2.58 7.59
N TYR A 67 -8.35 3.01 7.10
CA TYR A 67 -8.44 3.65 5.79
C TYR A 67 -7.52 4.86 5.65
N GLN A 68 -7.47 5.70 6.69
CA GLN A 68 -6.64 6.91 6.75
C GLN A 68 -5.15 6.60 6.59
N LEU A 69 -4.74 5.38 6.94
CA LEU A 69 -3.36 4.87 6.84
C LEU A 69 -3.13 4.00 5.61
N SER A 70 -4.07 3.88 4.67
CA SER A 70 -3.91 3.04 3.46
C SER A 70 -2.75 3.49 2.56
N ASN A 71 -2.34 4.77 2.65
CA ASN A 71 -1.19 5.32 1.93
C ASN A 71 0.11 5.31 2.75
N ASP A 72 0.07 4.74 3.97
CA ASP A 72 1.21 4.59 4.85
C ASP A 72 1.85 3.21 4.65
N TYR A 73 2.88 3.12 3.81
CA TYR A 73 3.51 1.83 3.53
C TYR A 73 4.49 1.39 4.60
N TRP A 74 4.90 2.31 5.50
CA TRP A 74 5.64 1.96 6.70
C TRP A 74 4.77 1.13 7.64
N ILE A 75 3.50 1.53 7.85
CA ILE A 75 2.59 0.79 8.72
C ILE A 75 2.30 -0.60 8.15
N PHE A 76 2.12 -0.70 6.83
CA PHE A 76 1.98 -2.00 6.17
C PHE A 76 3.22 -2.87 6.38
N GLN A 77 4.42 -2.36 6.13
CA GLN A 77 5.67 -3.09 6.34
C GLN A 77 5.80 -3.57 7.79
N ARG A 78 5.48 -2.69 8.75
CA ARG A 78 5.51 -2.98 10.19
C ARG A 78 4.51 -4.07 10.57
N TYR A 79 3.27 -3.95 10.08
CA TYR A 79 2.20 -4.91 10.31
C TYR A 79 2.59 -6.33 9.86
N ILE A 80 3.06 -6.47 8.62
CA ILE A 80 3.53 -7.76 8.10
C ILE A 80 4.72 -8.30 8.93
N HIS A 81 5.65 -7.41 9.33
CA HIS A 81 6.82 -7.81 10.12
C HIS A 81 6.44 -8.34 11.51
N LEU A 82 5.44 -7.75 12.17
CA LEU A 82 4.95 -8.22 13.46
C LEU A 82 4.31 -9.61 13.35
N LEU A 83 3.68 -9.91 12.22
CA LEU A 83 3.05 -11.20 11.95
C LEU A 83 4.02 -12.29 11.51
N ARG A 84 5.31 -11.98 11.30
CA ARG A 84 6.28 -12.92 10.72
C ARG A 84 6.47 -14.19 11.57
N GLU A 85 6.29 -14.16 12.88
CA GLU A 85 6.52 -15.35 13.71
C GLU A 85 5.29 -16.28 13.73
N SER A 86 4.15 -15.81 13.20
CA SER A 86 2.92 -16.59 13.13
C SER A 86 2.88 -17.49 11.89
N ASN A 87 2.33 -18.70 12.03
CA ASN A 87 2.04 -19.56 10.87
C ASN A 87 0.72 -19.17 10.20
N ASN A 88 0.52 -17.88 10.00
CA ASN A 88 -0.70 -17.33 9.45
C ASN A 88 -0.65 -17.30 7.91
N THR A 89 -1.82 -17.41 7.30
CA THR A 89 -2.03 -17.20 5.87
C THR A 89 -2.33 -15.71 5.63
N TYR A 90 -1.56 -15.06 4.76
CA TYR A 90 -1.82 -13.67 4.39
C TYR A 90 -2.88 -13.60 3.30
N VAL A 91 -3.98 -12.88 3.53
CA VAL A 91 -5.01 -12.61 2.53
C VAL A 91 -4.76 -11.22 1.96
N ILE A 92 -4.23 -11.18 0.74
CA ILE A 92 -3.72 -9.97 0.09
C ILE A 92 -4.66 -9.59 -1.06
N GLY A 93 -5.04 -8.32 -1.13
CA GLY A 93 -5.87 -7.80 -2.20
C GLY A 93 -6.17 -6.33 -2.06
N ASP A 94 -7.09 -5.87 -2.89
CA ASP A 94 -7.57 -4.50 -2.94
C ASP A 94 -8.66 -4.21 -1.89
N SER A 95 -9.46 -3.18 -2.15
CA SER A 95 -10.57 -2.75 -1.29
C SER A 95 -11.62 -3.84 -1.05
N ALA A 96 -11.73 -4.86 -1.92
CA ALA A 96 -12.60 -6.01 -1.68
C ALA A 96 -12.05 -6.91 -0.55
N ILE A 97 -10.76 -7.18 -0.51
CA ILE A 97 -10.17 -7.92 0.61
C ILE A 97 -10.12 -7.06 1.87
N TRP A 98 -9.77 -5.78 1.73
CA TRP A 98 -9.79 -4.84 2.84
C TRP A 98 -11.18 -4.71 3.49
N GLY A 99 -12.27 -4.82 2.69
CA GLY A 99 -13.66 -4.81 3.17
C GLY A 99 -14.30 -3.43 3.16
N GLU A 100 -14.28 -2.73 2.02
CA GLU A 100 -14.76 -1.35 1.82
C GLU A 100 -16.15 -1.03 2.41
N TYR A 101 -17.07 -2.00 2.37
CA TYR A 101 -18.48 -1.84 2.73
C TYR A 101 -18.88 -2.60 4.00
N VAL A 102 -17.89 -3.08 4.76
CA VAL A 102 -18.12 -3.98 5.90
C VAL A 102 -17.21 -3.64 7.08
N THR A 103 -17.60 -4.04 8.28
CA THR A 103 -16.73 -3.95 9.47
C THR A 103 -15.62 -5.01 9.40
N PRO A 104 -14.57 -4.91 10.23
CA PRO A 104 -13.48 -5.89 10.25
C PRO A 104 -13.97 -7.35 10.43
N GLU A 105 -14.98 -7.56 11.28
CA GLU A 105 -15.62 -8.86 11.60
C GLU A 105 -16.62 -9.33 10.53
N GLN A 106 -16.60 -8.71 9.36
CA GLN A 106 -17.49 -9.02 8.24
C GLN A 106 -16.70 -9.16 6.95
N THR A 107 -15.37 -9.22 7.04
CA THR A 107 -14.46 -9.37 5.90
C THR A 107 -14.35 -10.82 5.45
N PHE A 108 -13.81 -11.02 4.24
CA PHE A 108 -13.53 -12.35 3.72
C PHE A 108 -12.62 -13.18 4.65
N SER A 109 -11.56 -12.58 5.20
CA SER A 109 -10.66 -13.23 6.16
C SER A 109 -11.37 -13.66 7.45
N HIS A 110 -12.31 -12.83 7.95
CA HIS A 110 -13.12 -13.17 9.12
C HIS A 110 -13.91 -14.46 8.87
N PHE A 111 -14.68 -14.49 7.78
CA PHE A 111 -15.52 -15.66 7.45
C PHE A 111 -14.71 -16.92 7.10
N LEU A 112 -13.48 -16.79 6.61
CA LEU A 112 -12.55 -17.92 6.49
C LEU A 112 -12.09 -18.42 7.86
N ASN A 113 -11.80 -17.52 8.81
CA ASN A 113 -11.43 -17.88 10.18
C ASN A 113 -12.57 -18.58 10.93
N GLU A 114 -13.82 -18.11 10.78
CA GLU A 114 -14.99 -18.77 11.36
C GLU A 114 -15.09 -20.24 10.91
N ARG A 115 -14.86 -20.50 9.62
CA ARG A 115 -14.90 -21.85 9.04
C ARG A 115 -13.72 -22.73 9.46
N ASN A 116 -12.57 -22.11 9.63
CA ASN A 116 -11.37 -22.78 10.10
C ASN A 116 -11.41 -23.06 11.61
N GLY A 117 -12.27 -22.37 12.36
CA GLY A 117 -12.42 -22.49 13.81
C GLY A 117 -11.27 -21.89 14.62
N GLN A 118 -10.35 -21.18 13.98
CA GLN A 118 -9.22 -20.48 14.62
C GLN A 118 -8.74 -19.32 13.74
N THR A 119 -8.19 -18.28 14.37
CA THR A 119 -7.53 -17.16 13.68
C THR A 119 -6.29 -17.66 12.96
N HIS A 120 -6.34 -17.69 11.63
CA HIS A 120 -5.29 -18.18 10.76
C HIS A 120 -5.14 -17.34 9.49
N PHE A 121 -6.23 -16.83 8.95
CA PHE A 121 -6.27 -15.96 7.79
C PHE A 121 -6.24 -14.51 8.24
N ILE A 122 -5.20 -13.79 7.83
CA ILE A 122 -4.97 -12.41 8.25
C ILE A 122 -5.27 -11.46 7.11
N ASN A 123 -6.08 -10.43 7.38
CA ASN A 123 -6.38 -9.40 6.39
C ASN A 123 -5.13 -8.54 6.15
N ALA A 124 -4.52 -8.72 4.98
CA ALA A 124 -3.43 -7.90 4.47
C ALA A 124 -3.86 -7.12 3.22
N GLY A 125 -5.18 -6.91 3.05
CA GLY A 125 -5.74 -6.06 2.02
C GLY A 125 -5.40 -4.59 2.28
N VAL A 126 -5.25 -3.81 1.21
CA VAL A 126 -5.08 -2.35 1.28
C VAL A 126 -6.16 -1.68 0.45
N ASN A 127 -6.83 -0.69 1.05
CA ASN A 127 -7.92 -0.03 0.35
C ASN A 127 -7.43 0.64 -0.94
N GLY A 128 -8.06 0.33 -2.07
CA GLY A 128 -7.74 0.95 -3.36
C GLY A 128 -6.46 0.45 -4.03
N ILE A 129 -5.80 -0.59 -3.50
CA ILE A 129 -4.56 -1.13 -4.10
C ILE A 129 -4.85 -1.91 -5.38
N HIS A 130 -4.68 -1.25 -6.53
CA HIS A 130 -4.78 -1.92 -7.83
C HIS A 130 -3.51 -2.77 -8.12
N PRO A 131 -3.55 -3.75 -9.03
CA PRO A 131 -2.44 -4.70 -9.26
C PRO A 131 -1.05 -4.07 -9.50
N ALA A 132 -0.96 -2.98 -10.27
CA ALA A 132 0.31 -2.28 -10.50
C ALA A 132 0.88 -1.60 -9.23
N ALA A 133 0.02 -1.15 -8.32
CA ALA A 133 0.45 -0.65 -7.03
C ALA A 133 0.77 -1.80 -6.06
N LEU A 134 -0.01 -2.89 -6.11
CA LEU A 134 0.22 -4.09 -5.31
C LEU A 134 1.60 -4.70 -5.58
N GLU A 135 2.02 -4.74 -6.85
CA GLU A 135 3.38 -5.17 -7.20
C GLU A 135 4.44 -4.37 -6.45
N GLY A 136 4.30 -3.04 -6.43
CA GLY A 136 5.18 -2.15 -5.67
C GLY A 136 5.11 -2.39 -4.16
N LEU A 137 3.92 -2.53 -3.61
CA LEU A 137 3.72 -2.81 -2.18
C LEU A 137 4.48 -4.06 -1.74
N ILE A 138 4.28 -5.17 -2.46
CA ILE A 138 4.92 -6.45 -2.16
C ILE A 138 6.44 -6.38 -2.38
N ARG A 139 6.89 -5.71 -3.45
CA ARG A 139 8.31 -5.60 -3.78
C ARG A 139 9.08 -4.81 -2.73
N TYR A 140 8.60 -3.63 -2.35
CA TYR A 140 9.36 -2.70 -1.49
C TYR A 140 9.04 -2.85 -0.01
N TYR A 141 7.79 -3.16 0.34
CA TYR A 141 7.30 -3.13 1.74
C TYR A 141 6.86 -4.50 2.26
N GLY A 142 6.55 -5.46 1.38
CA GLY A 142 6.14 -6.82 1.74
C GLY A 142 7.27 -7.85 1.91
N GLN A 143 8.50 -7.42 2.20
CA GLN A 143 9.68 -8.31 2.24
C GLN A 143 9.55 -9.45 3.26
N ALA A 144 8.83 -9.22 4.37
CA ALA A 144 8.59 -10.24 5.38
C ALA A 144 7.58 -11.33 4.95
N ILE A 145 6.92 -11.18 3.78
CA ILE A 145 6.09 -12.21 3.15
C ILE A 145 7.01 -13.14 2.36
N GLN A 146 7.68 -14.02 3.10
CA GLN A 146 8.61 -15.02 2.57
C GLN A 146 8.36 -16.35 3.29
N ASP A 147 8.36 -17.42 2.51
CA ASP A 147 8.11 -18.79 2.97
C ASP A 147 6.76 -18.92 3.71
N ARG A 148 5.72 -18.26 3.19
CA ARG A 148 4.36 -18.20 3.76
C ARG A 148 3.29 -18.80 2.86
N ASP A 149 2.17 -19.16 3.46
CA ASP A 149 0.91 -19.35 2.77
C ASP A 149 0.28 -17.97 2.47
N VAL A 150 -0.12 -17.76 1.22
CA VAL A 150 -0.68 -16.49 0.75
C VAL A 150 -1.89 -16.76 -0.14
N ILE A 151 -3.02 -16.12 0.20
CA ILE A 151 -4.18 -16.00 -0.66
C ILE A 151 -4.10 -14.65 -1.36
N LEU A 152 -4.01 -14.65 -2.68
CA LEU A 152 -3.94 -13.44 -3.50
C LEU A 152 -5.26 -13.22 -4.26
N HIS A 153 -5.90 -12.09 -4.02
CA HIS A 153 -7.11 -11.69 -4.71
C HIS A 153 -6.79 -10.96 -6.02
N CYS A 154 -7.33 -11.49 -7.12
CA CYS A 154 -7.29 -10.88 -8.44
C CYS A 154 -8.64 -10.22 -8.73
N ASN A 155 -8.79 -8.92 -8.50
CA ASN A 155 -10.02 -8.21 -8.82
C ASN A 155 -10.06 -7.79 -10.30
N PRO A 156 -11.01 -8.31 -11.12
CA PRO A 156 -11.12 -7.93 -12.53
C PRO A 156 -11.47 -6.45 -12.76
N LEU A 157 -11.98 -5.73 -11.75
CA LEU A 157 -12.32 -4.30 -11.81
C LEU A 157 -11.23 -3.45 -12.45
N TRP A 158 -9.96 -3.75 -12.16
CA TRP A 158 -8.83 -2.98 -12.63
C TRP A 158 -8.57 -3.13 -14.14
N MET A 159 -9.21 -4.10 -14.80
CA MET A 159 -9.17 -4.29 -16.26
C MET A 159 -10.49 -3.90 -16.93
N SER A 160 -11.46 -3.35 -16.19
CA SER A 160 -12.80 -3.04 -16.70
C SER A 160 -12.83 -1.92 -17.77
N SER A 161 -11.77 -1.14 -17.88
CA SER A 161 -11.58 -0.14 -18.94
C SER A 161 -10.10 0.22 -19.12
N PRO A 162 -9.70 0.83 -20.25
CA PRO A 162 -8.36 1.38 -20.43
C PRO A 162 -7.99 2.44 -19.37
N ARG A 163 -9.00 3.08 -18.77
CA ARG A 163 -8.80 3.98 -17.63
C ARG A 163 -8.34 3.20 -16.40
N HIS A 164 -9.09 2.20 -15.97
CA HIS A 164 -8.72 1.39 -14.80
C HIS A 164 -7.41 0.63 -15.01
N ASP A 165 -7.12 0.26 -16.26
CA ASP A 165 -5.88 -0.41 -16.64
C ASP A 165 -4.67 0.54 -16.76
N LEU A 166 -4.86 1.85 -16.54
CA LEU A 166 -3.82 2.88 -16.62
C LEU A 166 -3.21 3.07 -18.02
N GLN A 167 -3.94 2.74 -19.08
CA GLN A 167 -3.49 2.88 -20.47
C GLN A 167 -3.88 4.21 -21.14
N MET A 168 -4.74 5.01 -20.51
CA MET A 168 -5.15 6.30 -21.09
C MET A 168 -4.04 7.35 -21.04
N GLU A 169 -3.86 8.11 -22.12
CA GLU A 169 -2.92 9.23 -22.19
C GLU A 169 -3.32 10.44 -21.34
N LYS A 170 -4.63 10.66 -21.19
CA LYS A 170 -5.17 11.77 -20.41
C LYS A 170 -4.79 11.57 -18.94
N GLU A 171 -4.19 12.60 -18.35
CA GLU A 171 -3.87 12.61 -16.93
C GLU A 171 -5.13 12.46 -16.08
N PHE A 172 -5.06 11.58 -15.09
CA PHE A 172 -6.08 11.46 -14.06
C PHE A 172 -5.45 10.94 -12.75
N SER A 173 -6.05 11.31 -11.63
CA SER A 173 -5.64 10.81 -10.31
C SER A 173 -6.10 9.37 -10.11
N PHE A 174 -5.21 8.53 -9.60
CA PHE A 174 -5.47 7.14 -9.24
C PHE A 174 -4.83 6.84 -7.87
N ASN A 175 -5.27 5.77 -7.23
CA ASN A 175 -4.83 5.41 -5.89
C ASN A 175 -3.37 4.90 -5.91
N HIS A 176 -2.63 5.15 -4.82
CA HIS A 176 -1.26 4.68 -4.63
C HIS A 176 -0.25 4.97 -5.76
N PRO A 177 -0.18 6.20 -6.31
CA PRO A 177 0.76 6.54 -7.38
C PRO A 177 2.23 6.43 -6.96
N ARG A 178 2.49 6.37 -5.64
CA ARG A 178 3.83 6.19 -5.07
C ARG A 178 4.33 4.75 -5.14
N LEU A 179 3.47 3.78 -5.43
CA LEU A 179 3.83 2.35 -5.52
C LEU A 179 4.07 1.88 -6.94
N VAL A 180 3.43 2.52 -7.93
CA VAL A 180 3.60 2.15 -9.34
C VAL A 180 5.03 2.43 -9.83
N PRO A 181 5.43 1.88 -10.99
CA PRO A 181 6.71 2.20 -11.60
C PRO A 181 6.94 3.71 -11.79
N GLN A 182 8.07 4.20 -11.26
CA GLN A 182 8.43 5.63 -11.31
C GLN A 182 9.26 5.98 -12.55
N ILE A 183 9.87 5.00 -13.21
CA ILE A 183 10.72 5.21 -14.39
C ILE A 183 10.24 4.34 -15.55
N TYR A 184 10.25 3.01 -15.36
CA TYR A 184 9.86 2.05 -16.38
C TYR A 184 9.05 0.89 -15.78
N PRO A 185 7.98 0.42 -16.45
CA PRO A 185 7.38 0.99 -17.66
C PRO A 185 6.77 2.37 -17.40
N ARG A 186 6.68 3.19 -18.46
CA ARG A 186 6.02 4.50 -18.37
C ARG A 186 4.52 4.29 -18.33
N ILE A 187 3.86 4.89 -17.34
CA ILE A 187 2.40 4.93 -17.24
C ILE A 187 1.90 6.21 -17.93
N PRO A 188 1.12 6.11 -19.02
CA PRO A 188 0.70 7.26 -19.83
C PRO A 188 0.00 8.37 -19.04
N CYS A 189 -0.92 8.01 -18.13
CA CYS A 189 -1.68 8.98 -17.34
C CYS A 189 -0.91 9.60 -16.17
N TYR A 190 0.26 9.06 -15.80
CA TYR A 190 0.98 9.49 -14.61
C TYR A 190 1.98 10.61 -14.91
N ARG A 191 1.67 11.85 -14.48
CA ARG A 191 2.44 13.06 -14.81
C ARG A 191 3.25 13.65 -13.64
N ALA A 192 3.71 12.82 -12.71
CA ALA A 192 4.64 13.25 -11.66
C ALA A 192 5.94 13.83 -12.23
N SER A 193 6.44 14.89 -11.58
CA SER A 193 7.70 15.54 -11.93
C SER A 193 8.90 14.61 -11.67
N PHE A 194 10.05 14.90 -12.28
CA PHE A 194 11.28 14.14 -12.00
C PHE A 194 11.68 14.20 -10.52
N SER A 195 11.56 15.38 -9.90
CA SER A 195 11.87 15.57 -8.48
C SER A 195 10.98 14.71 -7.59
N GLU A 196 9.69 14.65 -7.91
CA GLU A 196 8.72 13.82 -7.18
C GLU A 196 9.06 12.33 -7.31
N ARG A 197 9.33 11.86 -8.54
CA ARG A 197 9.73 10.47 -8.81
C ARG A 197 11.02 10.10 -8.08
N ALA A 198 12.01 11.00 -8.06
CA ALA A 198 13.27 10.80 -7.35
C ALA A 198 13.06 10.73 -5.83
N SER A 199 12.19 11.59 -5.28
CA SER A 199 11.81 11.53 -3.85
C SER A 199 11.17 10.19 -3.51
N ILE A 200 10.22 9.72 -4.33
CA ILE A 200 9.56 8.42 -4.13
C ILE A 200 10.58 7.27 -4.15
N LEU A 201 11.53 7.29 -5.08
CA LEU A 201 12.58 6.27 -5.13
C LEU A 201 13.49 6.31 -3.90
N ALA A 202 13.90 7.50 -3.45
CA ALA A 202 14.69 7.66 -2.25
C ALA A 202 13.94 7.18 -1.01
N GLU A 203 12.64 7.46 -0.90
CA GLU A 203 11.78 7.01 0.19
C GLU A 203 11.63 5.49 0.27
N ARG A 204 11.63 4.79 -0.86
CA ARG A 204 11.56 3.31 -0.89
C ARG A 204 12.80 2.66 -0.28
N GLU A 205 13.97 3.26 -0.47
CA GLU A 205 15.26 2.69 -0.08
C GLU A 205 15.75 3.20 1.29
N ILE A 206 15.40 4.44 1.66
CA ILE A 206 15.89 5.09 2.88
C ILE A 206 14.82 5.03 3.96
N SER A 207 15.01 4.14 4.95
CA SER A 207 14.07 3.92 6.05
C SER A 207 13.67 5.19 6.80
N PHE A 208 14.58 6.15 6.97
CA PHE A 208 14.28 7.43 7.61
C PHE A 208 13.25 8.26 6.84
N LEU A 209 13.33 8.27 5.51
CA LEU A 209 12.39 9.04 4.69
C LEU A 209 11.02 8.38 4.68
N ASN A 210 10.97 7.05 4.61
CA ASN A 210 9.73 6.28 4.76
C ASN A 210 9.08 6.53 6.14
N TRP A 211 9.87 6.48 7.22
CA TRP A 211 9.41 6.82 8.56
C TRP A 211 8.92 8.28 8.67
N GLY A 212 9.63 9.23 8.06
CA GLY A 212 9.19 10.62 7.99
C GLY A 212 7.83 10.74 7.30
N ARG A 213 7.60 10.00 6.21
CA ARG A 213 6.31 9.95 5.53
C ARG A 213 5.21 9.37 6.42
N HIS A 214 5.50 8.30 7.15
CA HIS A 214 4.58 7.74 8.15
C HIS A 214 4.14 8.78 9.17
N LEU A 215 5.07 9.55 9.75
CA LEU A 215 4.71 10.62 10.68
C LEU A 215 3.76 11.65 10.03
N GLN A 216 4.00 12.02 8.78
CA GLN A 216 3.12 12.94 8.05
C GLN A 216 1.70 12.39 7.93
N VAL A 217 1.57 11.12 7.53
CA VAL A 217 0.27 10.47 7.31
C VAL A 217 -0.46 10.26 8.65
N ALA A 218 0.23 9.68 9.64
CA ALA A 218 -0.37 9.27 10.90
C ALA A 218 -0.68 10.43 11.86
N TYR A 219 0.15 11.48 11.87
CA TYR A 219 0.08 12.51 12.93
C TYR A 219 -0.05 13.95 12.43
N PHE A 220 0.30 14.24 11.17
CA PHE A 220 0.33 15.62 10.66
C PHE A 220 -0.62 15.87 9.48
N ASN A 221 -1.68 15.07 9.32
CA ASN A 221 -2.70 15.26 8.28
C ASN A 221 -2.11 15.36 6.86
N ASN A 222 -1.09 14.56 6.55
CA ASN A 222 -0.33 14.55 5.30
C ASN A 222 0.52 15.80 5.02
N LEU A 223 0.66 16.74 5.97
CA LEU A 223 1.58 17.86 5.85
C LEU A 223 3.01 17.44 6.19
N ASP A 224 3.98 17.98 5.46
CA ASP A 224 5.37 17.91 5.93
C ASP A 224 5.57 18.77 7.19
N PHE A 225 6.62 18.45 7.94
CA PHE A 225 6.87 19.10 9.22
C PHE A 225 7.00 20.63 9.09
N PRO A 226 7.74 21.19 8.13
CA PRO A 226 7.78 22.64 7.92
C PRO A 226 6.39 23.25 7.68
N SER A 227 5.59 22.68 6.77
CA SER A 227 4.25 23.18 6.43
C SER A 227 3.33 23.12 7.65
N TRP A 228 3.37 22.01 8.40
CA TRP A 228 2.60 21.88 9.64
C TRP A 228 2.97 22.94 10.67
N THR A 229 4.28 23.21 10.87
CA THR A 229 4.73 24.26 11.81
C THR A 229 4.36 25.67 11.37
N LEU A 230 4.29 25.93 10.06
CA LEU A 230 3.83 27.21 9.52
C LEU A 230 2.32 27.40 9.74
N GLU A 231 1.53 26.33 9.63
CA GLU A 231 0.10 26.36 9.93
C GLU A 231 -0.19 26.42 11.44
N HIS A 232 0.72 25.90 12.28
CA HIS A 232 0.56 25.82 13.73
C HIS A 232 1.74 26.48 14.50
N PRO A 233 2.00 27.79 14.32
CA PRO A 233 3.24 28.44 14.75
C PRO A 233 3.50 28.44 16.26
N TYR A 234 2.45 28.25 17.06
CA TYR A 234 2.55 28.23 18.54
C TYR A 234 2.21 26.87 19.16
N ALA A 235 1.96 25.84 18.35
CA ALA A 235 1.65 24.51 18.84
C ALA A 235 2.92 23.72 19.15
N ASN A 236 2.85 22.84 20.17
CA ASN A 236 3.92 21.88 20.40
C ASN A 236 3.87 20.80 19.29
N PRO A 237 4.95 20.59 18.51
CA PRO A 237 5.00 19.60 17.44
C PRO A 237 4.88 18.14 17.89
N LEU A 238 5.06 17.87 19.18
CA LEU A 238 4.86 16.53 19.75
C LEU A 238 3.40 16.26 20.15
N ARG A 239 2.55 17.29 20.19
CA ARG A 239 1.15 17.17 20.60
C ARG A 239 0.29 16.32 19.65
N PRO A 240 0.47 16.38 18.31
CA PRO A 240 -0.30 15.53 17.40
C PRO A 240 0.07 14.04 17.48
N ILE A 241 1.23 13.71 18.05
CA ILE A 241 1.66 12.33 18.22
C ILE A 241 0.78 11.69 19.29
N ASN A 242 -0.13 10.83 18.85
CA ASN A 242 -0.99 10.05 19.72
C ASN A 242 -0.28 8.74 20.09
N TRP A 243 -0.18 8.47 21.39
CA TRP A 243 0.43 7.25 21.93
C TRP A 243 -0.58 6.13 22.16
N ASN A 244 -1.85 6.33 21.80
CA ASN A 244 -2.83 5.25 21.78
C ASN A 244 -2.47 4.24 20.68
N PRO A 245 -2.78 2.94 20.88
CA PRO A 245 -2.56 1.93 19.86
C PRO A 245 -3.22 2.32 18.54
N LEU A 246 -2.52 2.04 17.45
CA LEU A 246 -3.11 2.10 16.12
C LEU A 246 -4.05 0.90 15.96
N GLU A 247 -5.32 1.11 16.30
CA GLU A 247 -6.41 0.13 16.19
C GLU A 247 -7.01 0.12 14.79
N SER A 248 -7.65 -1.00 14.43
CA SER A 248 -8.51 -1.05 13.24
C SER A 248 -9.71 -0.13 13.43
N SER A 249 -10.19 0.49 12.36
CA SER A 249 -11.41 1.32 12.43
C SER A 249 -12.65 0.46 12.26
N GLU A 250 -13.56 0.55 13.23
CA GLU A 250 -14.92 0.00 13.20
C GLU A 250 -15.88 0.86 12.34
N GLU A 251 -15.46 2.06 11.95
CA GLU A 251 -16.31 2.97 11.19
C GLU A 251 -16.47 2.47 9.74
N LEU A 252 -17.73 2.27 9.34
CA LEU A 252 -18.07 2.01 7.96
C LEU A 252 -17.79 3.25 7.11
N ARG A 253 -17.07 3.08 6.00
CA ARG A 253 -16.85 4.15 5.02
C ARG A 253 -18.09 4.44 4.17
N HIS A 254 -18.88 3.41 3.93
CA HIS A 254 -20.06 3.44 3.10
C HIS A 254 -21.19 2.65 3.76
N GLY A 255 -22.42 2.99 3.41
CA GLY A 255 -23.58 2.18 3.80
C GLY A 255 -23.47 0.76 3.24
N GLN A 256 -24.05 -0.20 3.97
CA GLN A 256 -24.06 -1.62 3.57
C GLN A 256 -25.21 -1.94 2.60
N GLU A 257 -25.55 -0.97 1.76
CA GLU A 257 -26.64 -1.05 0.79
C GLU A 257 -26.16 -1.76 -0.47
N SER A 258 -27.04 -2.55 -1.07
CA SER A 258 -26.77 -3.17 -2.36
C SER A 258 -26.64 -2.12 -3.47
N TRP A 259 -25.95 -2.49 -4.55
CA TRP A 259 -25.80 -1.63 -5.72
C TRP A 259 -27.15 -1.16 -6.29
N THR A 260 -28.19 -2.00 -6.22
CA THR A 260 -29.55 -1.67 -6.64
C THR A 260 -30.23 -0.65 -5.72
N GLU A 261 -30.05 -0.77 -4.40
CA GLU A 261 -30.59 0.20 -3.43
C GLU A 261 -29.90 1.56 -3.56
N ARG A 262 -28.63 1.56 -3.96
CA ARG A 262 -27.85 2.76 -4.28
C ARG A 262 -28.22 3.40 -5.62
N GLY A 263 -29.16 2.81 -6.37
CA GLY A 263 -29.58 3.30 -7.68
C GLY A 263 -28.50 3.18 -8.76
N ILE A 264 -27.53 2.27 -8.59
CA ILE A 264 -26.52 2.02 -9.61
C ILE A 264 -27.19 1.25 -10.76
N GLU A 265 -27.03 1.75 -11.97
CA GLU A 265 -27.59 1.11 -13.17
C GLU A 265 -26.62 0.07 -13.76
N THR A 266 -27.17 -0.83 -14.59
CA THR A 266 -26.39 -1.71 -15.46
C THR A 266 -25.49 -0.89 -16.38
N GLN A 267 -24.24 -1.30 -16.54
CA GLN A 267 -23.22 -0.57 -17.26
C GLN A 267 -22.54 -1.44 -18.31
N GLU A 268 -22.01 -0.78 -19.34
CA GLU A 268 -21.13 -1.40 -20.32
C GLU A 268 -19.68 -1.23 -19.87
N PHE A 269 -19.03 -2.33 -19.49
CA PHE A 269 -17.60 -2.33 -19.24
C PHE A 269 -16.85 -2.65 -20.54
N GLN A 270 -15.77 -1.93 -20.79
CA GLN A 270 -15.03 -2.05 -22.04
C GLN A 270 -14.17 -3.32 -22.07
N TRP A 271 -13.63 -3.70 -20.91
CA TRP A 271 -12.67 -4.79 -20.70
C TRP A 271 -11.40 -4.68 -21.55
N VAL A 272 -10.25 -4.67 -20.89
CA VAL A 272 -8.94 -4.72 -21.55
C VAL A 272 -8.51 -6.17 -21.71
N ASP A 273 -7.99 -6.51 -22.89
CA ASP A 273 -7.48 -7.85 -23.19
C ASP A 273 -6.29 -8.20 -22.28
N LEU A 274 -6.24 -9.46 -21.82
CA LEU A 274 -5.19 -9.94 -20.92
C LEU A 274 -3.79 -9.82 -21.53
N ALA A 275 -3.65 -9.95 -22.85
CA ALA A 275 -2.34 -9.88 -23.50
C ALA A 275 -1.73 -8.47 -23.44
N THR A 276 -2.57 -7.44 -23.41
CA THR A 276 -2.13 -6.03 -23.39
C THR A 276 -2.31 -5.34 -22.05
N SER A 277 -3.09 -5.93 -21.13
CA SER A 277 -3.38 -5.33 -19.84
C SER A 277 -2.12 -5.12 -18.97
N PHE A 278 -1.94 -3.87 -18.54
CA PHE A 278 -0.87 -3.48 -17.63
C PHE A 278 -1.14 -3.99 -16.21
N GLN A 279 -2.41 -3.96 -15.76
CA GLN A 279 -2.77 -4.48 -14.44
C GLN A 279 -2.60 -6.00 -14.39
N TRP A 280 -2.99 -6.73 -15.43
CA TRP A 280 -2.76 -8.16 -15.55
C TRP A 280 -1.27 -8.50 -15.53
N SER A 281 -0.46 -7.79 -16.31
CA SER A 281 0.99 -7.97 -16.30
C SER A 281 1.60 -7.74 -14.91
N SER A 282 1.13 -6.72 -14.19
CA SER A 282 1.63 -6.39 -12.85
C SER A 282 1.21 -7.44 -11.81
N LEU A 283 0.00 -8.01 -11.94
CA LEU A 283 -0.42 -9.12 -11.10
C LEU A 283 0.45 -10.36 -11.32
N LYS A 284 0.77 -10.70 -12.58
CA LYS A 284 1.71 -11.79 -12.89
C LYS A 284 3.08 -11.56 -12.28
N ASN A 285 3.58 -10.32 -12.31
CA ASN A 285 4.84 -9.96 -11.63
C ASN A 285 4.74 -10.13 -10.11
N THR A 286 3.60 -9.78 -9.51
CA THR A 286 3.36 -9.95 -8.07
C THR A 286 3.41 -11.42 -7.67
N ILE A 287 2.70 -12.28 -8.43
CA ILE A 287 2.75 -13.74 -8.27
C ILE A 287 4.19 -14.24 -8.36
N HIS A 288 4.94 -13.80 -9.37
CA HIS A 288 6.33 -14.20 -9.56
C HIS A 288 7.21 -13.82 -8.36
N VAL A 289 7.10 -12.58 -7.87
CA VAL A 289 7.86 -12.12 -6.70
C VAL A 289 7.53 -12.97 -5.46
N LEU A 290 6.25 -13.27 -5.24
CA LEU A 290 5.85 -14.09 -4.10
C LEU A 290 6.37 -15.53 -4.23
N GLN A 291 6.29 -16.15 -5.41
CA GLN A 291 6.84 -17.49 -5.65
C GLN A 291 8.36 -17.54 -5.49
N GLN A 292 9.09 -16.53 -5.97
CA GLN A 292 10.54 -16.42 -5.79
C GLN A 292 10.95 -16.35 -4.32
N ARG A 293 10.08 -15.79 -3.46
CA ARG A 293 10.25 -15.75 -2.00
C ARG A 293 9.76 -17.04 -1.32
N GLY A 294 9.60 -18.15 -2.06
CA GLY A 294 9.22 -19.45 -1.52
C GLY A 294 7.76 -19.56 -1.05
N ASN A 295 6.95 -18.51 -1.24
CA ASN A 295 5.57 -18.51 -0.77
C ASN A 295 4.73 -19.57 -1.51
N HIS A 296 3.83 -20.18 -0.76
CA HIS A 296 2.80 -21.07 -1.27
C HIS A 296 1.56 -20.25 -1.62
N LEU A 297 1.22 -20.19 -2.91
CA LEU A 297 0.18 -19.28 -3.40
C LEU A 297 -1.13 -20.00 -3.69
N PHE A 298 -2.23 -19.34 -3.30
CA PHE A 298 -3.57 -19.61 -3.78
C PHE A 298 -4.16 -18.32 -4.37
N VAL A 299 -4.64 -18.36 -5.60
CA VAL A 299 -5.19 -17.17 -6.28
C VAL A 299 -6.71 -17.26 -6.35
N ILE A 300 -7.41 -16.24 -5.87
CA ILE A 300 -8.86 -16.11 -6.05
C ILE A 300 -9.11 -15.08 -7.15
N VAL A 301 -9.75 -15.49 -8.24
CA VAL A 301 -10.27 -14.54 -9.24
C VAL A 301 -11.54 -13.94 -8.65
N GLY A 302 -11.45 -12.69 -8.20
CA GLY A 302 -12.47 -12.04 -7.38
C GLY A 302 -13.87 -12.09 -7.97
N PRO A 303 -14.91 -12.22 -7.14
CA PRO A 303 -16.28 -12.17 -7.63
C PRO A 303 -16.56 -10.76 -8.16
N PHE A 304 -16.85 -10.66 -9.45
CA PHE A 304 -17.35 -9.44 -10.07
C PHE A 304 -18.88 -9.53 -10.19
N ASN A 305 -19.57 -8.41 -10.06
CA ASN A 305 -21.01 -8.33 -10.16
C ASN A 305 -21.45 -8.49 -11.62
N GLU A 306 -21.64 -9.73 -12.05
CA GLU A 306 -22.08 -10.05 -13.42
C GLU A 306 -23.48 -9.48 -13.72
N HIS A 307 -24.31 -9.23 -12.69
CA HIS A 307 -25.65 -8.63 -12.82
C HIS A 307 -25.61 -7.14 -13.19
N MET A 308 -24.46 -6.47 -13.00
CA MET A 308 -24.25 -5.08 -13.40
C MET A 308 -23.89 -4.91 -14.88
N MET A 309 -23.76 -6.00 -15.64
CA MET A 309 -23.33 -5.94 -17.03
C MET A 309 -24.49 -6.10 -18.00
N ASN A 310 -24.41 -5.39 -19.13
CA ASN A 310 -25.19 -5.77 -20.31
C ASN A 310 -24.63 -7.07 -20.93
N GLU A 311 -25.40 -7.69 -21.84
CA GLU A 311 -25.04 -8.98 -22.44
C GLU A 311 -23.69 -8.98 -23.16
N GLU A 312 -23.34 -7.89 -23.85
CA GLU A 312 -22.06 -7.80 -24.57
C GLU A 312 -20.87 -7.74 -23.60
N SER A 313 -20.96 -6.86 -22.61
CA SER A 313 -19.96 -6.73 -21.55
C SER A 313 -19.78 -8.05 -20.79
N LEU A 314 -20.88 -8.76 -20.49
CA LEU A 314 -20.84 -10.05 -19.80
C LEU A 314 -20.08 -11.10 -20.60
N ARG A 315 -20.28 -11.21 -21.92
CA ARG A 315 -19.53 -12.15 -22.77
C ARG A 315 -18.03 -11.85 -22.79
N LYS A 316 -17.66 -10.57 -22.87
CA LYS A 316 -16.25 -10.14 -22.81
C LYS A 316 -15.63 -10.50 -21.46
N TYR A 317 -16.35 -10.21 -20.37
CA TYR A 317 -15.93 -10.56 -19.02
C TYR A 317 -15.74 -12.08 -18.83
N GLN A 318 -16.68 -12.90 -19.30
CA GLN A 318 -16.58 -14.36 -19.22
C GLN A 318 -15.35 -14.90 -19.95
N THR A 319 -15.00 -14.31 -21.10
CA THR A 319 -13.78 -14.64 -21.84
C THR A 319 -12.54 -14.28 -21.02
N LEU A 320 -12.51 -13.09 -20.41
CA LEU A 320 -11.42 -12.64 -19.55
C LEU A 320 -11.28 -13.51 -18.29
N LYS A 321 -12.39 -13.83 -17.60
CA LYS A 321 -12.45 -14.73 -16.43
C LYS A 321 -11.89 -16.12 -16.76
N SER A 322 -12.30 -16.69 -17.89
CA SER A 322 -11.80 -17.98 -18.37
C SER A 322 -10.32 -17.93 -18.75
N GLY A 323 -9.88 -16.83 -19.37
CA GLY A 323 -8.48 -16.62 -19.75
C GLY A 323 -7.56 -16.49 -18.53
N MET A 324 -8.02 -15.83 -17.46
CA MET A 324 -7.30 -15.82 -16.18
C MET A 324 -7.14 -17.24 -15.66
N GLU A 325 -8.25 -17.96 -15.48
CA GLU A 325 -8.24 -19.33 -14.94
C GLU A 325 -7.32 -20.27 -15.72
N ALA A 326 -7.41 -20.21 -17.06
CA ALA A 326 -6.56 -20.99 -17.95
C ALA A 326 -5.07 -20.69 -17.74
N TRP A 327 -4.70 -19.42 -17.59
CA TRP A 327 -3.32 -19.03 -17.29
C TRP A 327 -2.85 -19.54 -15.93
N GLN A 328 -3.67 -19.47 -14.86
CA GLN A 328 -3.28 -20.04 -13.57
C GLN A 328 -3.02 -21.54 -13.67
N LYS A 329 -3.90 -22.27 -14.37
CA LYS A 329 -3.75 -23.72 -14.61
C LYS A 329 -2.47 -24.03 -15.38
N GLU A 330 -2.18 -23.27 -16.43
CA GLU A 330 -0.94 -23.42 -17.22
C GLU A 330 0.31 -23.20 -16.34
N GLN A 331 0.29 -22.20 -15.46
CA GLN A 331 1.38 -21.92 -14.53
C GLN A 331 1.42 -22.87 -13.31
N THR A 332 0.51 -23.85 -13.23
CA THR A 332 0.38 -24.75 -12.07
C THR A 332 0.20 -24.00 -10.75
N ILE A 333 -0.54 -22.89 -10.79
CA ILE A 333 -0.89 -22.09 -9.61
C ILE A 333 -2.24 -22.58 -9.10
N ALA A 334 -2.32 -22.90 -7.81
CA ALA A 334 -3.61 -23.22 -7.18
C ALA A 334 -4.52 -21.99 -7.26
N CYS A 335 -5.72 -22.15 -7.82
CA CYS A 335 -6.65 -21.05 -7.99
C CYS A 335 -8.10 -21.47 -7.81
N PHE A 336 -8.93 -20.50 -7.44
CA PHE A 336 -10.37 -20.64 -7.39
C PHE A 336 -11.05 -19.50 -8.10
N VAL A 337 -12.08 -19.84 -8.87
CA VAL A 337 -12.94 -18.90 -9.57
C VAL A 337 -14.35 -19.09 -8.99
N PRO A 338 -14.83 -18.17 -8.14
CA PRO A 338 -16.12 -18.31 -7.48
C PRO A 338 -17.26 -18.19 -8.48
N ASP A 339 -18.38 -18.82 -8.10
CA ASP A 339 -19.66 -18.60 -8.73
C ASP A 339 -20.13 -17.17 -8.46
N VAL A 340 -20.95 -16.64 -9.37
CA VAL A 340 -21.53 -15.31 -9.19
C VAL A 340 -22.38 -15.27 -7.93
N LEU A 341 -22.18 -14.25 -7.09
CA LEU A 341 -22.99 -14.08 -5.89
C LEU A 341 -24.39 -13.56 -6.28
N PRO A 342 -25.42 -13.77 -5.43
CA PRO A 342 -26.71 -13.12 -5.60
C PRO A 342 -26.56 -11.60 -5.75
N SER A 343 -27.27 -11.00 -6.71
CA SER A 343 -27.17 -9.56 -7.06
C SER A 343 -27.25 -8.62 -5.85
N ARG A 344 -28.17 -8.91 -4.91
CA ARG A 344 -28.38 -8.12 -3.69
C ARG A 344 -27.20 -8.11 -2.71
N LEU A 345 -26.21 -8.97 -2.91
CA LEU A 345 -25.06 -9.13 -2.01
C LEU A 345 -23.82 -8.39 -2.51
N TYR A 346 -23.94 -7.58 -3.55
CA TYR A 346 -22.90 -6.66 -3.99
C TYR A 346 -23.26 -5.22 -3.64
N ALA A 347 -22.29 -4.48 -3.09
CA ALA A 347 -22.40 -3.04 -2.87
C ALA A 347 -22.16 -2.23 -4.16
N ASP A 348 -21.36 -2.78 -5.08
CA ASP A 348 -21.00 -2.21 -6.37
C ASP A 348 -20.51 -3.31 -7.35
N ALA A 349 -19.60 -2.96 -8.27
CA ALA A 349 -19.11 -3.86 -9.31
C ALA A 349 -18.25 -5.03 -8.79
N SER A 350 -17.60 -4.92 -7.63
CA SER A 350 -16.66 -5.96 -7.16
C SER A 350 -16.62 -6.17 -5.65
N HIS A 351 -17.39 -5.41 -4.87
CA HIS A 351 -17.38 -5.52 -3.41
C HIS A 351 -18.60 -6.30 -2.90
N PRO A 352 -18.41 -7.51 -2.36
CA PRO A 352 -19.44 -8.18 -1.58
C PRO A 352 -19.83 -7.39 -0.33
N LEU A 353 -21.08 -7.55 0.08
CA LEU A 353 -21.58 -7.21 1.42
C LEU A 353 -21.31 -8.38 2.38
N LYS A 354 -21.68 -8.22 3.66
CA LYS A 354 -21.45 -9.22 4.71
C LYS A 354 -21.82 -10.65 4.30
N GLU A 355 -23.08 -10.89 3.91
CA GLU A 355 -23.53 -12.22 3.51
C GLU A 355 -22.90 -12.68 2.18
N GLY A 356 -22.46 -11.73 1.34
CA GLY A 356 -21.70 -12.03 0.14
C GLY A 356 -20.30 -12.57 0.46
N TYR A 357 -19.60 -11.98 1.43
CA TYR A 357 -18.32 -12.51 1.91
C TYR A 357 -18.47 -13.86 2.60
N ASP A 358 -19.54 -14.06 3.36
CA ASP A 358 -19.84 -15.35 4.00
C ASP A 358 -20.01 -16.47 2.94
N ILE A 359 -20.83 -16.23 1.91
CA ILE A 359 -21.01 -17.18 0.80
C ILE A 359 -19.70 -17.38 0.03
N LEU A 360 -18.92 -16.32 -0.24
CA LEU A 360 -17.64 -16.43 -0.91
C LEU A 360 -16.67 -17.30 -0.11
N ALA A 361 -16.59 -17.11 1.21
CA ALA A 361 -15.79 -17.92 2.11
C ALA A 361 -16.26 -19.38 2.12
N GLU A 362 -17.57 -19.64 2.08
CA GLU A 362 -18.10 -21.00 1.96
C GLU A 362 -17.64 -21.67 0.67
N GLN A 363 -17.81 -21.00 -0.47
CA GLN A 363 -17.41 -21.55 -1.77
C GLN A 363 -15.92 -21.90 -1.80
N VAL A 364 -15.06 -21.00 -1.31
CA VAL A 364 -13.62 -21.22 -1.24
C VAL A 364 -13.29 -22.36 -0.27
N TYR A 365 -13.91 -22.39 0.90
CA TYR A 365 -13.59 -23.40 1.91
C TYR A 365 -14.09 -24.80 1.52
N GLN A 366 -15.17 -24.92 0.76
CA GLN A 366 -15.64 -26.19 0.22
C GLN A 366 -14.85 -26.67 -1.01
N ASP A 367 -14.06 -25.79 -1.63
CA ASP A 367 -13.26 -26.15 -2.80
C ASP A 367 -12.19 -27.19 -2.45
N LYS A 368 -12.11 -28.24 -3.27
CA LYS A 368 -11.13 -29.32 -3.07
C LYS A 368 -9.70 -28.83 -3.27
N GLY A 369 -9.47 -27.97 -4.26
CA GLY A 369 -8.16 -27.40 -4.55
C GLY A 369 -7.65 -26.57 -3.37
N PHE A 370 -8.52 -25.76 -2.77
CA PHE A 370 -8.22 -25.00 -1.56
C PHE A 370 -7.93 -25.89 -0.36
N GLN A 371 -8.74 -26.93 -0.14
CA GLN A 371 -8.51 -27.89 0.96
C GLN A 371 -7.21 -28.67 0.80
N GLU A 372 -6.84 -29.05 -0.42
CA GLU A 372 -5.54 -29.67 -0.73
C GLU A 372 -4.39 -28.69 -0.51
N TRP A 373 -4.54 -27.45 -0.97
CA TRP A 373 -3.59 -26.38 -0.74
C TRP A 373 -3.35 -26.13 0.76
N LEU A 374 -4.40 -25.98 1.57
CA LEU A 374 -4.28 -25.81 3.03
C LEU A 374 -3.54 -26.96 3.71
N LYS A 375 -3.82 -28.21 3.30
CA LYS A 375 -3.12 -29.39 3.83
C LYS A 375 -1.63 -29.38 3.48
N ASN A 376 -1.30 -28.99 2.25
CA ASN A 376 0.08 -28.89 1.79
C ASN A 376 0.85 -27.78 2.51
N GLY A 377 0.23 -26.61 2.73
CA GLY A 377 0.80 -25.52 3.54
C GLY A 377 1.17 -25.97 4.95
N ASN A 378 0.22 -26.59 5.65
CA ASN A 378 0.44 -27.14 7.00
C ASN A 378 1.60 -28.15 7.09
N ASN A 379 1.79 -28.97 6.06
CA ASN A 379 2.89 -29.93 6.01
C ASN A 379 4.25 -29.23 5.80
N ARG A 380 4.29 -28.12 5.06
CA ARG A 380 5.53 -27.32 4.87
C ARG A 380 5.98 -26.70 6.19
N THR A 381 5.07 -26.11 6.96
CA THR A 381 5.40 -25.53 8.28
C THR A 381 5.96 -26.57 9.25
N ARG A 382 5.40 -27.79 9.24
CA ARG A 382 5.90 -28.87 10.13
C ARG A 382 7.32 -29.34 9.78
N LEU A 383 7.74 -29.20 8.53
CA LEU A 383 9.07 -29.59 8.08
C LEU A 383 10.12 -28.49 8.30
N SER A 384 9.73 -27.21 8.31
CA SER A 384 10.65 -26.10 8.59
C SER A 384 10.97 -25.89 10.08
N LEU A 385 10.15 -26.46 10.98
CA LEU A 385 10.35 -26.44 12.44
C LEU A 385 11.15 -27.63 12.99
N LYS A 386 11.59 -28.55 12.12
CA LYS A 386 12.49 -29.66 12.44
C LYS A 386 13.88 -29.37 11.89
#